data_AF-A0A6P6NMK2-F1
#
_entry.id   AF-A0A6P6NMK2-F1
#
_cell.length_a   1.000
_cell.length_b   1.000
_cell.length_c   1.000
_cell.angle_alpha   90.00
_cell.angle_beta   90.00
_cell.angle_gamma   90.00
#
_symmetry.space_group_name_H-M   'P 1'
#
loop_
_entity.id
_entity.type
_entity.pdbx_description
1 polymer ?
#
loop_
_entity_poly.entity_id
_entity_poly.type
_entity_poly.pdbx_seq_one_letter_code
_entity_poly.pdbx_strand_id
1 'polypeptide(L)'
;MPRVNVSWIITVLMVELATLSAAHAHSCHEVKTAFQVRQIGQLKWVPETPATDVDLSICKHAGPSCCTRRMEESYRAAVLRDTTQNIRSYSYELKYLISEHAAAFQDTFQSLITFSQNHLTSVFETTYSSLMSPISPHIVCLFTDLSRFLQGTGNVSVETAVHRLFDNLFPLVHTRIVNPGMAGSIGEDSYDGNQLGDCLRMTRQDINPFGPHPKAMADTLASALRAGRMLSLAFGVGLKVMNVTETAELSKECTRALVRMHYCSHCRGLTLIRACSGYCLNVMRGCLASFSELHSPWRQYITVLQDLTHIVAGAHNLELALLGIKGQVEEAILYAQLHGPRLTATVDKVCGHSSNVSSTTVRTFPSTTVSPPPSNSSQDVPGANKTGMLAHLNSSLPLKTSKSDRSRTLKKVAREFTEYSSRYKSFFSILPETLCEGEMGIDELTCWSGDDVVKSYTSRVVGSGVHAQRQNQEVRVRGADPVLMDAKNILELFNMEIQEVMPGVGLRESWDERGSGESSAECDDEDGCEGSGESVASPPLTEADVSKNAVKISYHDLPITQNKSDASLPMASFIIIIILALALHWPFI
;
A
#
# COMPACT_ATOMS: atom_id res chain seq x y z
N MET A 1 -46.73 -73.83 -36.93
CA MET A 1 -45.65 -72.87 -36.62
C MET A 1 -45.44 -72.01 -37.86
N PRO A 2 -45.89 -70.75 -37.90
CA PRO A 2 -45.70 -69.91 -39.07
C PRO A 2 -44.19 -69.62 -39.20
N ARG A 3 -43.65 -69.79 -40.41
CA ARG A 3 -42.25 -69.46 -40.72
C ARG A 3 -42.08 -67.95 -40.58
N VAL A 4 -41.53 -67.52 -39.46
CA VAL A 4 -41.14 -66.12 -39.25
C VAL A 4 -40.08 -65.81 -40.31
N ASN A 5 -40.42 -64.92 -41.23
CA ASN A 5 -39.59 -64.59 -42.37
C ASN A 5 -38.37 -63.83 -41.86
N VAL A 6 -37.22 -64.51 -41.77
CA VAL A 6 -35.96 -63.95 -41.22
C VAL A 6 -35.57 -62.63 -41.91
N SER A 7 -35.95 -62.47 -43.19
CA SER A 7 -35.80 -61.22 -43.94
C SER A 7 -36.53 -60.04 -43.30
N TRP A 8 -37.74 -60.24 -42.78
CA TRP A 8 -38.53 -59.20 -42.11
C TRP A 8 -37.90 -58.76 -40.78
N ILE A 9 -37.35 -59.70 -40.02
CA ILE A 9 -36.63 -59.38 -38.77
C ILE A 9 -35.37 -58.58 -39.07
N ILE A 10 -34.61 -58.95 -40.11
CA ILE A 10 -33.41 -58.22 -40.53
C ILE A 10 -33.78 -56.81 -41.01
N THR A 11 -34.86 -56.64 -41.77
CA THR A 11 -35.29 -55.30 -42.20
C THR A 11 -35.76 -54.43 -41.04
N VAL A 12 -36.47 -55.00 -40.05
CA VAL A 12 -36.90 -54.24 -38.87
C VAL A 12 -35.71 -53.87 -38.00
N LEU A 13 -34.75 -54.78 -37.79
CA LEU A 13 -33.49 -54.49 -37.09
C LEU A 13 -32.65 -53.45 -37.84
N MET A 14 -32.55 -53.52 -39.17
CA MET A 14 -31.82 -52.52 -39.96
C MET A 14 -32.51 -51.14 -39.92
N VAL A 15 -33.84 -51.10 -39.89
CA VAL A 15 -34.60 -49.85 -39.72
C VAL A 15 -34.45 -49.32 -38.29
N GLU A 16 -34.51 -50.16 -37.26
CA GLU A 16 -34.27 -49.76 -35.87
C GLU A 16 -32.82 -49.33 -35.62
N LEU A 17 -31.82 -49.97 -36.23
CA LEU A 17 -30.43 -49.53 -36.17
C LEU A 17 -30.22 -48.23 -36.99
N ALA A 18 -30.93 -48.05 -38.10
CA ALA A 18 -30.90 -46.80 -38.87
C ALA A 18 -31.58 -45.64 -38.12
N THR A 19 -32.66 -45.89 -37.38
CA THR A 19 -33.30 -44.87 -36.54
C THR A 19 -32.51 -44.59 -35.25
N LEU A 20 -31.86 -45.60 -34.64
CA LEU A 20 -30.97 -45.38 -33.50
C LEU A 20 -29.71 -44.59 -33.87
N SER A 21 -29.14 -44.83 -35.06
CA SER A 21 -27.99 -44.08 -35.57
C SER A 21 -28.36 -42.67 -36.02
N ALA A 22 -29.56 -42.46 -36.56
CA ALA A 22 -30.08 -41.12 -36.86
C ALA A 22 -30.41 -40.30 -35.59
N ALA A 23 -30.87 -40.95 -34.52
CA ALA A 23 -31.20 -40.30 -33.25
C ALA A 23 -29.97 -39.82 -32.45
N HIS A 24 -28.81 -40.44 -32.63
CA HIS A 24 -27.57 -40.07 -31.94
C HIS A 24 -26.74 -39.00 -32.68
N ALA A 25 -27.10 -38.61 -33.91
CA ALA A 25 -26.18 -37.85 -34.76
C ALA A 25 -26.37 -36.32 -34.76
N HIS A 26 -27.52 -35.73 -34.41
CA HIS A 26 -27.76 -34.31 -34.74
C HIS A 26 -28.70 -33.54 -33.78
N SER A 27 -28.50 -33.61 -32.46
CA SER A 27 -29.22 -32.75 -31.52
C SER A 27 -28.29 -31.77 -30.80
N CYS A 28 -28.73 -30.52 -30.64
CA CYS A 28 -28.02 -29.50 -29.87
C CYS A 28 -28.42 -29.50 -28.38
N HIS A 29 -29.05 -30.57 -27.90
CA HIS A 29 -29.54 -30.67 -26.53
C HIS A 29 -28.44 -30.47 -25.48
N GLU A 30 -27.27 -31.10 -25.64
CA GLU A 30 -26.14 -30.91 -24.71
C GLU A 30 -25.67 -29.46 -24.67
N VAL A 31 -25.61 -28.80 -25.83
CA VAL A 31 -25.27 -27.38 -25.94
C VAL A 31 -26.31 -26.53 -25.23
N LYS A 32 -27.60 -26.86 -25.37
CA LYS A 32 -28.71 -26.17 -24.69
C LYS A 32 -28.62 -26.32 -23.17
N THR A 33 -28.33 -27.52 -22.67
CA THR A 33 -28.09 -27.79 -21.25
C THR A 33 -26.88 -27.00 -20.74
N ALA A 34 -25.75 -27.05 -21.45
CA ALA A 34 -24.55 -26.30 -21.11
C ALA A 34 -24.78 -24.77 -21.09
N PHE A 35 -25.56 -24.26 -22.05
CA PHE A 35 -25.94 -22.85 -22.14
C PHE A 35 -26.85 -22.42 -20.97
N GLN A 36 -27.74 -23.30 -20.53
CA GLN A 36 -28.61 -23.10 -19.36
C GLN A 36 -27.83 -23.09 -18.05
N VAL A 37 -27.04 -24.15 -17.80
CA VAL A 37 -26.32 -24.36 -16.54
C VAL A 37 -25.35 -23.21 -16.27
N ARG A 38 -24.67 -22.74 -17.32
CA ARG A 38 -23.73 -21.61 -17.24
C ARG A 38 -24.40 -20.24 -17.29
N GLN A 39 -25.74 -20.19 -17.33
CA GLN A 39 -26.54 -18.95 -17.35
C GLN A 39 -26.07 -17.94 -18.42
N ILE A 40 -25.81 -18.43 -19.63
CA ILE A 40 -25.18 -17.63 -20.69
C ILE A 40 -26.18 -16.69 -21.36
N GLY A 41 -27.43 -17.13 -21.53
CA GLY A 41 -28.47 -16.32 -22.13
C GLY A 41 -29.82 -17.05 -22.21
N GLN A 42 -30.71 -16.53 -23.05
CA GLN A 42 -32.05 -17.11 -23.21
C GLN A 42 -31.99 -18.39 -24.05
N LEU A 43 -32.61 -19.46 -23.56
CA LEU A 43 -32.57 -20.79 -24.19
C LEU A 43 -33.17 -20.85 -25.59
N LYS A 44 -34.07 -19.92 -25.93
CA LYS A 44 -34.65 -19.79 -27.28
C LYS A 44 -33.63 -19.47 -28.38
N TRP A 45 -32.43 -19.05 -28.00
CA TRP A 45 -31.33 -18.79 -28.95
C TRP A 45 -30.61 -20.05 -29.39
N VAL A 46 -30.77 -21.15 -28.64
CA VAL A 46 -30.16 -22.44 -28.96
C VAL A 46 -31.06 -23.18 -29.94
N PRO A 47 -30.56 -23.52 -31.14
CA PRO A 47 -31.33 -24.31 -32.09
C PRO A 47 -31.53 -25.73 -31.54
N GLU A 48 -32.60 -26.41 -31.95
CA GLU A 48 -32.82 -27.81 -31.55
C GLU A 48 -31.91 -28.78 -32.31
N THR A 49 -31.63 -28.47 -33.58
CA THR A 49 -30.77 -29.24 -34.48
C THR A 49 -29.63 -28.39 -35.05
N PRO A 50 -28.46 -28.99 -35.33
CA PRO A 50 -27.33 -28.30 -35.95
C PRO A 50 -27.68 -27.74 -37.35
N ALA A 51 -27.15 -26.57 -37.70
CA ALA A 51 -27.35 -25.91 -39.00
C ALA A 51 -26.02 -25.63 -39.71
N THR A 52 -25.96 -25.78 -41.03
CA THR A 52 -24.72 -25.62 -41.83
C THR A 52 -24.47 -24.19 -42.34
N ASP A 53 -25.51 -23.39 -42.52
CA ASP A 53 -25.43 -22.03 -43.11
C ASP A 53 -25.60 -20.93 -42.07
N VAL A 54 -24.81 -20.96 -40.99
CA VAL A 54 -24.87 -19.95 -39.92
C VAL A 54 -23.81 -18.87 -40.11
N ASP A 55 -24.22 -17.60 -40.11
CA ASP A 55 -23.32 -16.43 -40.13
C ASP A 55 -22.67 -16.19 -38.75
N LEU A 56 -21.75 -17.07 -38.35
CA LEU A 56 -20.90 -16.91 -37.17
C LEU A 56 -19.70 -16.02 -37.48
N SER A 57 -19.28 -15.18 -36.54
CA SER A 57 -18.17 -14.23 -36.75
C SER A 57 -16.85 -14.67 -36.11
N ILE A 58 -16.91 -15.44 -35.02
CA ILE A 58 -15.77 -15.92 -34.22
C ILE A 58 -15.63 -17.44 -34.38
N CYS A 59 -16.69 -18.20 -34.11
CA CYS A 59 -16.68 -19.67 -34.07
C CYS A 59 -16.88 -20.34 -35.44
N LYS A 60 -16.32 -19.74 -36.50
CA LYS A 60 -16.43 -20.28 -37.86
C LYS A 60 -15.73 -21.63 -37.97
N HIS A 61 -16.45 -22.63 -38.49
CA HIS A 61 -15.88 -23.95 -38.77
C HIS A 61 -16.60 -24.62 -39.93
N ALA A 62 -15.96 -25.62 -40.52
CA ALA A 62 -16.59 -26.49 -41.50
C ALA A 62 -17.55 -27.48 -40.79
N GLY A 63 -18.76 -27.63 -41.32
CA GLY A 63 -19.76 -28.56 -40.81
C GLY A 63 -20.94 -27.87 -40.10
N PRO A 64 -21.87 -28.66 -39.55
CA PRO A 64 -23.07 -28.13 -38.93
C PRO A 64 -22.78 -27.59 -37.52
N SER A 65 -23.39 -26.46 -37.17
CA SER A 65 -23.19 -25.78 -35.89
C SER A 65 -24.46 -25.74 -35.03
N CYS A 66 -24.27 -25.87 -33.73
CA CYS A 66 -25.29 -25.65 -32.70
C CYS A 66 -25.35 -24.19 -32.18
N CYS A 67 -24.63 -23.27 -32.81
CA CYS A 67 -24.61 -21.88 -32.40
C CYS A 67 -25.37 -20.99 -33.39
N THR A 68 -25.94 -19.90 -32.88
CA THR A 68 -26.43 -18.78 -33.67
C THR A 68 -25.61 -17.52 -33.38
N ARG A 69 -25.73 -16.50 -34.23
CA ARG A 69 -25.09 -15.20 -33.97
C ARG A 69 -25.46 -14.59 -32.61
N ARG A 70 -26.73 -14.75 -32.18
CA ARG A 70 -27.18 -14.31 -30.85
C ARG A 70 -26.55 -15.11 -29.71
N MET A 71 -26.29 -16.40 -29.92
CA MET A 71 -25.52 -17.19 -28.95
C MET A 71 -24.08 -16.71 -28.87
N GLU A 72 -23.44 -16.40 -30.00
CA GLU A 72 -22.07 -15.86 -30.03
C GLU A 72 -21.95 -14.51 -29.29
N GLU A 73 -22.94 -13.62 -29.46
CA GLU A 73 -23.05 -12.38 -28.69
C GLU A 73 -23.23 -12.65 -27.18
N SER A 74 -24.03 -13.66 -26.82
CA SER A 74 -24.23 -14.07 -25.42
C SER A 74 -22.96 -14.68 -24.81
N TYR A 75 -22.23 -15.52 -25.57
CA TYR A 75 -20.93 -16.06 -25.18
C TYR A 75 -19.90 -14.97 -24.98
N ARG A 76 -19.91 -13.94 -25.83
CA ARG A 76 -19.04 -12.76 -25.67
C ARG A 76 -19.30 -12.03 -24.36
N ALA A 77 -20.56 -11.80 -24.02
CA ALA A 77 -20.92 -11.14 -22.76
C ALA A 77 -20.55 -12.02 -21.54
N ALA A 78 -20.80 -13.33 -21.62
CA ALA A 78 -20.46 -14.28 -20.56
C ALA A 78 -18.95 -14.36 -20.33
N VAL A 79 -18.13 -14.51 -21.38
CA VAL A 79 -16.68 -14.63 -21.21
C VAL A 79 -16.07 -13.35 -20.63
N LEU A 80 -16.55 -12.18 -21.07
CA LEU A 80 -16.09 -10.90 -20.53
C LEU A 80 -16.41 -10.78 -19.04
N ARG A 81 -17.64 -11.12 -18.64
CA ARG A 81 -18.07 -11.11 -17.25
C ARG A 81 -17.22 -12.06 -16.41
N ASP A 82 -17.11 -13.31 -16.85
CA ASP A 82 -16.49 -14.39 -16.07
C ASP A 82 -14.96 -14.17 -15.95
N THR A 83 -14.27 -13.81 -17.04
CA THR A 83 -12.82 -13.51 -16.99
C THR A 83 -12.53 -12.29 -16.12
N THR A 84 -13.31 -11.21 -16.24
CA THR A 84 -13.14 -10.01 -15.41
C THR A 84 -13.40 -10.35 -13.93
N GLN A 85 -14.43 -11.15 -13.64
CA GLN A 85 -14.73 -11.59 -12.28
C GLN A 85 -13.59 -12.44 -11.68
N ASN A 86 -12.99 -13.34 -12.47
CA ASN A 86 -11.86 -14.14 -12.02
C ASN A 86 -10.65 -13.26 -11.70
N ILE A 87 -10.29 -12.30 -12.57
CA ILE A 87 -9.21 -11.33 -12.30
C ILE A 87 -9.48 -10.56 -11.00
N ARG A 88 -10.73 -10.09 -10.81
CA ARG A 88 -11.14 -9.41 -9.57
C ARG A 88 -10.97 -10.31 -8.35
N SER A 89 -11.40 -11.56 -8.43
CA SER A 89 -11.29 -12.54 -7.35
C SER A 89 -9.84 -12.75 -6.92
N TYR A 90 -8.91 -12.91 -7.87
CA TYR A 90 -7.48 -13.08 -7.55
C TYR A 90 -6.84 -11.80 -7.01
N SER A 91 -7.31 -10.62 -7.43
CA SER A 91 -6.83 -9.33 -6.93
C SER A 91 -7.39 -8.94 -5.56
N TYR A 92 -8.48 -9.57 -5.12
CA TYR A 92 -9.26 -9.16 -3.94
C TYR A 92 -8.45 -9.22 -2.66
N GLU A 93 -7.78 -10.35 -2.40
CA GLU A 93 -6.98 -10.52 -1.18
C GLU A 93 -5.84 -9.51 -1.09
N LEU A 94 -5.14 -9.27 -2.20
CA LEU A 94 -4.09 -8.26 -2.28
C LEU A 94 -4.61 -6.85 -2.00
N LYS A 95 -5.71 -6.46 -2.65
CA LYS A 95 -6.33 -5.15 -2.46
C LYS A 95 -6.80 -4.96 -1.01
N TYR A 96 -7.42 -6.00 -0.44
CA TYR A 96 -7.87 -6.03 0.94
C TYR A 96 -6.70 -5.88 1.91
N LEU A 97 -5.61 -6.64 1.70
CA LEU A 97 -4.39 -6.56 2.52
C LEU A 97 -3.82 -5.13 2.53
N ILE A 98 -3.67 -4.48 1.37
CA ILE A 98 -3.17 -3.11 1.30
C ILE A 98 -4.13 -2.15 2.01
N SER A 99 -5.43 -2.28 1.80
CA SER A 99 -6.45 -1.40 2.37
C SER A 99 -6.57 -1.52 3.90
N GLU A 100 -6.60 -2.75 4.43
CA GLU A 100 -6.73 -3.00 5.87
C GLU A 100 -5.50 -2.47 6.62
N HIS A 101 -4.30 -2.72 6.09
CA HIS A 101 -3.07 -2.24 6.69
C HIS A 101 -2.92 -0.72 6.59
N ALA A 102 -3.38 -0.10 5.50
CA ALA A 102 -3.44 1.35 5.38
C ALA A 102 -4.34 1.98 6.45
N ALA A 103 -5.54 1.42 6.65
CA ALA A 103 -6.49 1.90 7.67
C ALA A 103 -5.93 1.69 9.09
N ALA A 104 -5.42 0.50 9.38
CA ALA A 104 -4.81 0.21 10.68
C ALA A 104 -3.62 1.12 11.00
N PHE A 105 -2.79 1.42 9.99
CA PHE A 105 -1.70 2.37 10.12
C PHE A 105 -2.22 3.78 10.43
N GLN A 106 -3.24 4.23 9.69
CA GLN A 106 -3.88 5.54 9.87
C GLN A 106 -4.44 5.72 11.29
N ASP A 107 -5.20 4.73 11.77
CA ASP A 107 -5.81 4.78 13.10
C ASP A 107 -4.76 4.78 14.21
N THR A 108 -3.70 3.98 14.04
CA THR A 108 -2.60 3.89 15.01
C THR A 108 -1.91 5.24 15.17
N PHE A 109 -1.55 5.93 14.09
CA PHE A 109 -0.85 7.20 14.23
C PHE A 109 -1.76 8.31 14.75
N GLN A 110 -3.05 8.34 14.35
CA GLN A 110 -3.98 9.36 14.83
C GLN A 110 -4.18 9.23 16.35
N SER A 111 -4.22 7.99 16.84
CA SER A 111 -4.23 7.68 18.28
C SER A 111 -2.92 8.13 18.96
N LEU A 112 -1.76 7.83 18.37
CA LEU A 112 -0.45 8.25 18.91
C LEU A 112 -0.25 9.77 18.96
N ILE A 113 -0.69 10.50 17.93
CA ILE A 113 -0.67 11.98 17.91
C ILE A 113 -1.51 12.52 19.06
N THR A 114 -2.75 12.03 19.20
CA THR A 114 -3.67 12.46 20.25
C THR A 114 -3.13 12.13 21.63
N PHE A 115 -2.59 10.92 21.81
CA PHE A 115 -1.97 10.50 23.07
C PHE A 115 -0.76 11.36 23.44
N SER A 116 0.14 11.59 22.48
CA SER A 116 1.34 12.39 22.70
C SER A 116 1.02 13.86 23.00
N GLN A 117 -0.03 14.41 22.36
CA GLN A 117 -0.55 15.73 22.68
C GLN A 117 -1.05 15.81 24.12
N ASN A 118 -1.92 14.88 24.51
CA ASN A 118 -2.46 14.85 25.88
C ASN A 118 -1.35 14.65 26.91
N HIS A 119 -0.34 13.85 26.58
CA HIS A 119 0.80 13.61 27.45
C HIS A 119 1.66 14.86 27.65
N LEU A 120 1.91 15.65 26.59
CA LEU A 120 2.59 16.94 26.71
C LEU A 120 1.74 17.97 27.48
N THR A 121 0.44 18.07 27.17
CA THR A 121 -0.50 18.95 27.87
C THR A 121 -0.51 18.66 29.37
N SER A 122 -0.56 17.39 29.76
CA SER A 122 -0.57 16.97 31.18
C SER A 122 0.67 17.45 31.94
N VAL A 123 1.85 17.50 31.30
CA VAL A 123 3.06 18.05 31.93
C VAL A 123 2.91 19.54 32.21
N PHE A 124 2.33 20.30 31.29
CA PHE A 124 2.08 21.71 31.51
C PHE A 124 0.95 21.95 32.51
N GLU A 125 -0.07 21.09 32.60
CA GLU A 125 -1.12 21.20 33.63
C GLU A 125 -0.59 20.90 35.04
N THR A 126 0.35 19.95 35.17
CA THR A 126 0.82 19.45 36.46
C THR A 126 2.11 20.11 36.95
N THR A 127 3.14 20.17 36.10
CA THR A 127 4.51 20.59 36.46
C THR A 127 4.74 22.07 36.17
N TYR A 128 4.23 22.56 35.05
CA TYR A 128 4.40 23.95 34.61
C TYR A 128 3.05 24.69 34.49
N SER A 129 2.19 24.51 35.50
CA SER A 129 0.79 25.02 35.50
C SER A 129 0.68 26.51 35.22
N SER A 130 1.68 27.28 35.67
CA SER A 130 1.78 28.71 35.39
C SER A 130 1.94 29.02 33.90
N LEU A 131 2.43 28.11 33.06
CA LEU A 131 2.61 28.32 31.62
C LEU A 131 1.44 27.81 30.77
N MET A 132 0.53 27.00 31.35
CA MET A 132 -0.44 26.19 30.61
C MET A 132 -1.38 27.02 29.72
N SER A 133 -2.03 28.06 30.27
CA SER A 133 -3.01 28.84 29.52
C SER A 133 -2.40 29.51 28.28
N PRO A 134 -1.24 30.19 28.36
CA PRO A 134 -0.58 30.75 27.18
C PRO A 134 -0.01 29.72 26.19
N ILE A 135 0.52 28.58 26.66
CA ILE A 135 1.19 27.61 25.77
C ILE A 135 0.22 26.63 25.09
N SER A 136 -0.97 26.42 25.66
CA SER A 136 -2.01 25.50 25.14
C SER A 136 -2.25 25.59 23.62
N PRO A 137 -2.54 26.76 23.02
CA PRO A 137 -2.77 26.86 21.59
C PRO A 137 -1.55 26.45 20.75
N HIS A 138 -0.34 26.65 21.26
CA HIS A 138 0.89 26.28 20.56
C HIS A 138 1.17 24.77 20.61
N ILE A 139 0.79 24.10 21.71
CA ILE A 139 0.81 22.62 21.79
C ILE A 139 -0.15 22.03 20.77
N VAL A 140 -1.41 22.47 20.74
CA VAL A 140 -2.40 22.00 19.77
C VAL A 140 -1.93 22.25 18.33
N CYS A 141 -1.36 23.42 18.07
CA CYS A 141 -0.83 23.79 16.76
C CYS A 141 0.33 22.89 16.33
N LEU A 142 1.27 22.54 17.22
CA LEU A 142 2.33 21.58 16.92
C LEU A 142 1.75 20.25 16.45
N PHE A 143 0.89 19.61 17.23
CA PHE A 143 0.36 18.28 16.90
C PHE A 143 -0.55 18.29 15.66
N THR A 144 -1.25 19.39 15.43
CA THR A 144 -2.00 19.61 14.19
C THR A 144 -1.07 19.66 12.97
N ASP A 145 0.08 20.33 13.07
CA ASP A 145 1.08 20.39 12.00
C ASP A 145 1.73 19.02 11.77
N LEU A 146 2.06 18.28 12.83
CA LEU A 146 2.63 16.93 12.71
C LEU A 146 1.64 15.96 12.04
N SER A 147 0.34 16.03 12.39
CA SER A 147 -0.71 15.23 11.75
C SER A 147 -0.86 15.57 10.26
N ARG A 148 -0.89 16.86 9.92
CA ARG A 148 -0.96 17.32 8.53
C ARG A 148 0.26 16.90 7.71
N PHE A 149 1.46 16.96 8.30
CA PHE A 149 2.68 16.48 7.66
C PHE A 149 2.59 14.99 7.31
N LEU A 150 2.14 14.15 8.25
CA LEU A 150 1.96 12.70 8.03
C LEU A 150 0.94 12.40 6.93
N GLN A 151 -0.18 13.13 6.92
CA GLN A 151 -1.23 12.99 5.92
C GLN A 151 -0.85 13.56 4.55
N GLY A 152 0.29 14.26 4.45
CA GLY A 152 0.70 14.95 3.22
C GLY A 152 -0.17 16.16 2.87
N THR A 153 -0.92 16.71 3.84
CA THR A 153 -1.86 17.81 3.60
C THR A 153 -1.22 19.17 3.93
N GLY A 154 -1.03 19.98 2.89
CA GLY A 154 -0.48 21.33 3.01
C GLY A 154 1.05 21.37 3.07
N ASN A 155 1.62 22.57 2.87
CA ASN A 155 3.07 22.79 2.90
C ASN A 155 3.56 22.99 4.34
N VAL A 156 3.58 21.91 5.12
CA VAL A 156 4.00 21.93 6.54
C VAL A 156 5.42 21.40 6.67
N SER A 157 6.25 22.08 7.45
CA SER A 157 7.57 21.61 7.84
C SER A 157 7.56 21.23 9.33
N VAL A 158 8.05 20.03 9.64
CA VAL A 158 8.20 19.54 11.02
C VAL A 158 9.15 20.46 11.80
N GLU A 159 10.27 20.86 11.18
CA GLU A 159 11.26 21.74 11.78
C GLU A 159 10.66 23.10 12.15
N THR A 160 9.90 23.71 11.24
CA THR A 160 9.22 24.99 11.50
C THR A 160 8.16 24.86 12.60
N ALA A 161 7.40 23.76 12.64
CA ALA A 161 6.40 23.53 13.67
C ALA A 161 7.04 23.40 15.07
N VAL A 162 8.16 22.67 15.16
CA VAL A 162 8.93 22.53 16.40
C VAL A 162 9.52 23.86 16.82
N HIS A 163 10.18 24.59 15.92
CA HIS A 163 10.74 25.90 16.22
C HIS A 163 9.68 26.90 16.70
N ARG A 164 8.50 26.92 16.06
CA ARG A 164 7.39 27.79 16.47
C ARG A 164 6.90 27.47 17.88
N LEU A 165 6.90 26.21 18.32
CA LEU A 165 6.61 25.87 19.71
C LEU A 165 7.64 26.52 20.65
N PHE A 166 8.93 26.33 20.37
CA PHE A 166 10.00 26.84 21.22
C PHE A 166 10.12 28.38 21.18
N ASP A 167 9.77 29.03 20.06
CA ASP A 167 9.67 30.49 19.97
C ASP A 167 8.63 31.01 20.97
N ASN A 168 7.47 30.36 21.06
CA ASN A 168 6.41 30.78 21.98
C ASN A 168 6.63 30.30 23.42
N LEU A 169 7.43 29.25 23.62
CA LEU A 169 7.80 28.76 24.94
C LEU A 169 8.86 29.66 25.61
N PHE A 170 9.79 30.23 24.84
CA PHE A 170 10.91 30.98 25.41
C PHE A 170 10.51 32.20 26.24
N PRO A 171 9.63 33.11 25.77
CA PRO A 171 9.18 34.22 26.59
C PRO A 171 8.59 33.77 27.93
N LEU A 172 7.77 32.71 27.91
CA LEU A 172 7.10 32.16 29.08
C LEU A 172 8.09 31.56 30.09
N VAL A 173 9.04 30.76 29.61
CA VAL A 173 10.09 30.17 30.45
C VAL A 173 10.99 31.25 31.02
N HIS A 174 11.37 32.24 30.21
CA HIS A 174 12.21 33.34 30.69
C HIS A 174 11.52 34.15 31.79
N THR A 175 10.30 34.63 31.56
CA THR A 175 9.64 35.56 32.48
C THR A 175 9.03 34.89 33.71
N ARG A 176 8.62 33.61 33.63
CA ARG A 176 7.92 32.93 34.73
C ARG A 176 8.77 31.89 35.46
N ILE A 177 9.84 31.37 34.85
CA ILE A 177 10.69 30.33 35.44
C ILE A 177 12.10 30.85 35.72
N VAL A 178 12.77 31.47 34.74
CA VAL A 178 14.19 31.87 34.85
C VAL A 178 14.35 33.19 35.60
N ASN A 179 13.54 34.19 35.25
CA ASN A 179 13.59 35.54 35.84
C ASN A 179 12.18 36.01 36.27
N PRO A 180 11.59 35.39 37.32
CA PRO A 180 10.24 35.70 37.79
C PRO A 180 10.05 37.15 38.27
N GLY A 181 11.13 37.83 38.68
CA GLY A 181 11.07 39.24 39.11
C GLY A 181 10.72 40.22 37.99
N MET A 182 10.88 39.82 36.72
CA MET A 182 10.63 40.68 35.56
C MET A 182 9.15 40.74 35.16
N ALA A 183 8.42 39.63 35.31
CA ALA A 183 6.98 39.57 35.01
C ALA A 183 6.16 40.54 35.87
N GLY A 184 6.54 40.72 37.14
CA GLY A 184 5.88 41.68 38.04
C GLY A 184 6.25 43.14 37.80
N SER A 185 7.36 43.42 37.09
CA SER A 185 7.88 44.78 36.92
C SER A 185 7.39 45.47 35.64
N ILE A 186 7.12 44.69 34.58
CA ILE A 186 6.79 45.22 33.25
C ILE A 186 5.29 45.05 32.94
N GLY A 187 4.59 44.11 33.59
CA GLY A 187 3.19 43.78 33.29
C GLY A 187 3.07 43.06 31.93
N GLU A 188 2.54 41.84 31.91
CA GLU A 188 2.53 41.01 30.69
C GLU A 188 1.75 41.63 29.51
N ASP A 189 0.72 42.43 29.79
CA ASP A 189 -0.11 43.10 28.77
C ASP A 189 0.36 44.52 28.45
N SER A 190 1.48 44.99 29.02
CA SER A 190 2.00 46.31 28.71
C SER A 190 2.67 46.34 27.34
N TYR A 191 2.83 47.55 26.78
CA TYR A 191 3.57 47.77 25.55
C TYR A 191 5.01 47.21 25.65
N ASP A 192 5.66 47.44 26.79
CA ASP A 192 7.03 46.98 27.08
C ASP A 192 7.10 45.45 27.25
N GLY A 193 6.06 44.84 27.82
CA GLY A 193 5.95 43.38 27.99
C GLY A 193 5.79 42.66 26.66
N ASN A 194 4.95 43.19 25.78
CA ASN A 194 4.80 42.69 24.41
C ASN A 194 6.09 42.84 23.60
N GLN A 195 6.77 43.99 23.70
CA GLN A 195 8.04 44.23 23.01
C GLN A 195 9.18 43.31 23.49
N LEU A 196 9.25 43.06 24.80
CA LEU A 196 10.18 42.07 25.37
C LEU A 196 9.84 40.66 24.87
N GLY A 197 8.55 40.28 24.88
CA GLY A 197 8.09 38.98 24.38
C GLY A 197 8.44 38.76 22.91
N ASP A 198 8.26 39.77 22.06
CA ASP A 198 8.61 39.71 20.65
C ASP A 198 10.12 39.66 20.43
N CYS A 199 10.91 40.42 21.19
CA CYS A 199 12.37 40.31 21.14
C CYS A 199 12.85 38.90 21.52
N LEU A 200 12.30 38.34 22.60
CA LEU A 200 12.63 36.98 23.03
C LEU A 200 12.30 35.96 21.93
N ARG A 201 11.10 36.04 21.32
CA ARG A 201 10.73 35.18 20.17
C ARG A 201 11.75 35.28 19.03
N MET A 202 12.07 36.50 18.60
CA MET A 202 12.93 36.74 17.43
C MET A 202 14.39 36.32 17.68
N THR A 203 14.88 36.45 18.91
CA THR A 203 16.29 36.18 19.27
C THR A 203 16.53 34.79 19.86
N ARG A 204 15.48 33.97 19.99
CA ARG A 204 15.56 32.61 20.58
C ARG A 204 16.63 31.74 19.93
N GLN A 205 16.80 31.81 18.61
CA GLN A 205 17.83 31.03 17.90
C GLN A 205 19.25 31.46 18.28
N ASP A 206 19.49 32.77 18.38
CA ASP A 206 20.81 33.34 18.70
C ASP A 206 21.18 33.14 20.17
N ILE A 207 20.20 33.30 21.07
CA ILE A 207 20.39 33.14 22.52
C ILE A 207 20.53 31.66 22.89
N ASN A 208 19.90 30.75 22.13
CA ASN A 208 19.87 29.31 22.36
C ASN A 208 19.52 28.91 23.81
N PRO A 209 18.36 29.35 24.35
CA PRO A 209 17.99 29.17 25.75
C PRO A 209 17.74 27.71 26.14
N PHE A 210 17.46 26.86 25.15
CA PHE A 210 17.06 25.47 25.33
C PHE A 210 18.15 24.47 24.90
N GLY A 211 19.36 24.94 24.58
CA GLY A 211 20.46 24.08 24.19
C GLY A 211 20.16 23.22 22.95
N PRO A 212 20.61 21.96 22.90
CA PRO A 212 20.46 21.12 21.71
C PRO A 212 19.03 20.58 21.49
N HIS A 213 18.16 20.69 22.50
CA HIS A 213 16.88 19.98 22.55
C HIS A 213 15.90 20.34 21.42
N PRO A 214 15.67 21.63 21.05
CA PRO A 214 14.77 21.97 19.94
C PRO A 214 15.20 21.36 18.62
N LYS A 215 16.51 21.39 18.33
CA LYS A 215 17.08 20.83 17.10
C LYS A 215 17.01 19.30 17.09
N ALA A 216 17.40 18.66 18.20
CA ALA A 216 17.33 17.21 18.34
C ALA A 216 15.89 16.69 18.18
N MET A 217 14.91 17.40 18.76
CA MET A 217 13.49 17.09 18.61
C MET A 217 13.03 17.26 17.15
N ALA A 218 13.40 18.36 16.49
CA ALA A 218 13.07 18.60 15.08
C ALA A 218 13.63 17.52 14.16
N ASP A 219 14.92 17.19 14.29
CA ASP A 219 15.61 16.19 13.47
C ASP A 219 15.00 14.79 13.67
N THR A 220 14.76 14.40 14.92
CA THR A 220 14.16 13.10 15.26
C THR A 220 12.75 12.97 14.70
N LEU A 221 11.90 13.98 14.90
CA LEU A 221 10.53 13.99 14.38
C LEU A 221 10.52 14.03 12.86
N ALA A 222 11.33 14.88 12.22
CA ALA A 222 11.37 15.00 10.78
C ALA A 222 11.78 13.68 10.12
N SER A 223 12.75 12.97 10.70
CA SER A 223 13.16 11.64 10.23
C SER A 223 12.05 10.60 10.37
N ALA A 224 11.49 10.45 11.57
CA ALA A 224 10.50 9.42 11.85
C ALA A 224 9.16 9.65 11.11
N LEU A 225 8.72 10.91 11.04
CA LEU A 225 7.48 11.28 10.33
C LEU A 225 7.65 11.17 8.81
N ARG A 226 8.85 11.38 8.26
CA ARG A 226 9.12 11.18 6.82
C ARG A 226 8.85 9.73 6.42
N ALA A 227 9.34 8.77 7.18
CA ALA A 227 9.07 7.36 6.93
C ALA A 227 7.58 7.03 7.03
N GLY A 228 6.88 7.56 8.04
CA GLY A 228 5.43 7.40 8.20
C GLY A 228 4.62 7.99 7.04
N ARG A 229 4.99 9.20 6.58
CA ARG A 229 4.38 9.86 5.42
C ARG A 229 4.58 9.03 4.14
N MET A 230 5.79 8.54 3.92
CA MET A 230 6.09 7.74 2.73
C MET A 230 5.38 6.39 2.75
N LEU A 231 5.21 5.77 3.91
CA LEU A 231 4.40 4.56 4.04
C LEU A 231 2.92 4.82 3.72
N SER A 232 2.36 5.93 4.23
CA SER A 232 0.99 6.34 3.90
C SER A 232 0.81 6.58 2.39
N LEU A 233 1.76 7.29 1.76
CA LEU A 233 1.77 7.51 0.32
C LEU A 233 1.86 6.19 -0.46
N ALA A 234 2.74 5.27 -0.02
CA ALA A 234 2.91 3.96 -0.63
C ALA A 234 1.57 3.20 -0.68
N PHE A 235 0.87 3.10 0.46
CA PHE A 235 -0.45 2.48 0.50
C PHE A 235 -1.45 3.12 -0.48
N GLY A 236 -1.47 4.45 -0.56
CA GLY A 236 -2.31 5.18 -1.52
C GLY A 236 -1.98 4.86 -2.97
N VAL A 237 -0.68 4.76 -3.31
CA VAL A 237 -0.21 4.35 -4.65
C VAL A 237 -0.65 2.92 -4.96
N GLY A 238 -0.44 1.98 -4.04
CA GLY A 238 -0.89 0.59 -4.22
C GLY A 238 -2.38 0.48 -4.48
N LEU A 239 -3.22 1.13 -3.67
CA LEU A 239 -4.67 1.13 -3.85
C LEU A 239 -5.09 1.75 -5.18
N LYS A 240 -4.43 2.84 -5.61
CA LYS A 240 -4.69 3.47 -6.91
C LYS A 240 -4.39 2.51 -8.06
N VAL A 241 -3.22 1.86 -8.05
CA VAL A 241 -2.83 0.89 -9.07
C VAL A 241 -3.81 -0.28 -9.11
N MET A 242 -4.17 -0.85 -7.95
CA MET A 242 -5.14 -1.94 -7.88
C MET A 242 -6.50 -1.53 -8.47
N ASN A 243 -7.02 -0.34 -8.14
CA ASN A 243 -8.28 0.17 -8.70
C ASN A 243 -8.23 0.37 -10.22
N VAL A 244 -7.10 0.86 -10.75
CA VAL A 244 -6.91 1.02 -12.19
C VAL A 244 -6.90 -0.35 -12.88
N THR A 245 -6.17 -1.32 -12.33
CA THR A 245 -6.10 -2.67 -12.90
C THR A 245 -7.43 -3.43 -12.85
N GLU A 246 -8.29 -3.13 -11.86
CA GLU A 246 -9.60 -3.77 -11.69
C GLU A 246 -10.66 -3.26 -12.70
N THR A 247 -10.47 -2.04 -13.19
CA THR A 247 -11.38 -1.36 -14.13
C THR A 247 -10.87 -1.37 -15.56
N ALA A 248 -9.65 -1.89 -15.81
CA ALA A 248 -9.07 -2.03 -17.13
C ALA A 248 -9.90 -2.98 -18.02
N GLU A 249 -10.28 -2.49 -19.20
CA GLU A 249 -11.09 -3.26 -20.15
C GLU A 249 -10.25 -4.23 -20.97
N LEU A 250 -10.81 -5.41 -21.26
CA LEU A 250 -10.20 -6.37 -22.18
C LEU A 250 -10.37 -5.90 -23.63
N SER A 251 -9.30 -6.02 -24.43
CA SER A 251 -9.36 -5.64 -25.84
C SER A 251 -10.36 -6.49 -26.63
N LYS A 252 -10.87 -5.96 -27.75
CA LYS A 252 -11.76 -6.69 -28.66
C LYS A 252 -11.12 -7.99 -29.19
N GLU A 253 -9.81 -7.97 -29.39
CA GLU A 253 -9.05 -9.09 -29.92
C GLU A 253 -8.86 -10.17 -28.85
N CYS A 254 -8.57 -9.78 -27.60
CA CYS A 254 -8.60 -10.67 -26.45
C CYS A 254 -9.98 -11.30 -26.27
N THR A 255 -11.04 -10.49 -26.30
CA THR A 255 -12.42 -10.99 -26.18
C THR A 255 -12.74 -12.06 -27.23
N ARG A 256 -12.33 -11.84 -28.48
CA ARG A 256 -12.53 -12.80 -29.56
C ARG A 256 -11.81 -14.12 -29.27
N ALA A 257 -10.55 -14.04 -28.83
CA ALA A 257 -9.75 -15.22 -28.50
C ALA A 257 -10.33 -15.99 -27.30
N LEU A 258 -10.79 -15.29 -26.26
CA LEU A 258 -11.45 -15.89 -25.10
C LEU A 258 -12.73 -16.63 -25.50
N VAL A 259 -13.57 -16.06 -26.37
CA VAL A 259 -14.76 -16.78 -26.90
C VAL A 259 -14.33 -18.05 -27.65
N ARG A 260 -13.27 -17.96 -28.48
CA ARG A 260 -12.72 -19.10 -29.20
C ARG A 260 -12.20 -20.21 -28.29
N MET A 261 -11.58 -19.82 -27.20
CA MET A 261 -11.02 -20.72 -26.21
C MET A 261 -12.10 -21.40 -25.36
N HIS A 262 -13.08 -20.65 -24.85
CA HIS A 262 -14.04 -21.17 -23.89
C HIS A 262 -15.30 -21.79 -24.50
N TYR A 263 -15.76 -21.31 -25.66
CA TYR A 263 -17.12 -21.61 -26.13
C TYR A 263 -17.22 -22.11 -27.57
N CYS A 264 -16.23 -21.92 -28.44
CA CYS A 264 -16.37 -22.40 -29.83
C CYS A 264 -16.43 -23.93 -29.96
N SER A 265 -15.91 -24.69 -28.99
CA SER A 265 -16.12 -26.14 -28.90
C SER A 265 -17.61 -26.49 -28.75
N HIS A 266 -18.37 -25.69 -27.99
CA HIS A 266 -19.82 -25.89 -27.81
C HIS A 266 -20.58 -25.75 -29.12
N CYS A 267 -20.11 -24.87 -30.02
CA CYS A 267 -20.72 -24.70 -31.34
C CYS A 267 -20.61 -25.94 -32.23
N ARG A 268 -19.72 -26.89 -31.87
CA ARG A 268 -19.55 -28.21 -32.48
C ARG A 268 -20.16 -29.34 -31.64
N GLY A 269 -20.93 -29.01 -30.59
CA GLY A 269 -21.48 -30.01 -29.66
C GLY A 269 -20.51 -30.47 -28.57
N LEU A 270 -19.27 -29.99 -28.56
CA LEU A 270 -18.24 -30.43 -27.61
C LEU A 270 -18.28 -29.58 -26.34
N THR A 271 -19.20 -29.88 -25.42
CA THR A 271 -19.47 -29.04 -24.23
C THR A 271 -18.63 -29.36 -22.99
N LEU A 272 -17.94 -30.51 -23.02
CA LEU A 272 -17.15 -31.04 -21.91
C LEU A 272 -15.63 -30.95 -22.15
N ILE A 273 -15.18 -30.68 -23.38
CA ILE A 273 -13.75 -30.58 -23.71
C ILE A 273 -13.19 -29.24 -23.20
N ARG A 274 -12.07 -29.29 -22.49
CA ARG A 274 -11.36 -28.10 -22.01
C ARG A 274 -10.29 -27.64 -22.99
N ALA A 275 -9.92 -26.35 -22.93
CA ALA A 275 -8.80 -25.81 -23.68
C ALA A 275 -7.48 -26.46 -23.24
N CYS A 276 -6.59 -26.73 -24.19
CA CYS A 276 -5.24 -27.19 -23.87
C CYS A 276 -4.50 -26.14 -23.03
N SER A 277 -3.66 -26.56 -22.07
CA SER A 277 -2.90 -25.65 -21.21
C SER A 277 -2.06 -24.64 -22.01
N GLY A 278 -1.30 -25.10 -23.01
CA GLY A 278 -0.52 -24.21 -23.88
C GLY A 278 -1.36 -23.22 -24.69
N TYR A 279 -2.56 -23.62 -25.11
CA TYR A 279 -3.51 -22.72 -25.79
C TYR A 279 -4.05 -21.67 -24.82
N CYS A 280 -4.44 -22.10 -23.62
CA CYS A 280 -4.90 -21.19 -22.57
C CYS A 280 -3.83 -20.14 -22.24
N LEU A 281 -2.59 -20.56 -22.03
CA LEU A 281 -1.49 -19.66 -21.71
C LEU A 281 -1.24 -18.65 -22.84
N ASN A 282 -1.27 -19.07 -24.11
CA ASN A 282 -1.12 -18.14 -25.23
C ASN A 282 -2.27 -17.11 -25.27
N VAL A 283 -3.51 -17.54 -25.07
CA VAL A 283 -4.65 -16.60 -25.03
C VAL A 283 -4.52 -15.65 -23.84
N MET A 284 -4.26 -16.16 -22.64
CA MET A 284 -4.20 -15.35 -21.41
C MET A 284 -3.01 -14.39 -21.37
N ARG A 285 -1.81 -14.82 -21.80
CA ARG A 285 -0.64 -13.94 -21.93
C ARG A 285 -0.83 -12.85 -22.99
N GLY A 286 -1.55 -13.17 -24.07
CA GLY A 286 -1.98 -12.21 -25.07
C GLY A 286 -2.97 -11.17 -24.53
N CYS A 287 -3.97 -11.63 -23.78
CA CYS A 287 -4.97 -10.78 -23.13
C CYS A 287 -4.38 -9.85 -22.07
N LEU A 288 -3.45 -10.36 -21.27
CA LEU A 288 -2.86 -9.68 -20.11
C LEU A 288 -1.47 -9.10 -20.39
N ALA A 289 -1.12 -8.92 -21.66
CA ALA A 289 0.19 -8.42 -22.08
C ALA A 289 0.55 -7.09 -21.38
N SER A 290 -0.37 -6.13 -21.36
CA SER A 290 -0.17 -4.83 -20.69
C SER A 290 -0.14 -4.93 -19.17
N PHE A 291 -0.81 -5.93 -18.56
CA PHE A 291 -0.73 -6.16 -17.12
C PHE A 291 0.67 -6.62 -16.72
N SER A 292 1.29 -7.49 -17.52
CA SER A 292 2.63 -7.98 -17.23
C SER A 292 3.73 -6.90 -17.28
N GLU A 293 3.47 -5.76 -17.95
CA GLU A 293 4.37 -4.60 -17.92
C GLU A 293 4.44 -3.93 -16.53
N LEU A 294 3.44 -4.16 -15.67
CA LEU A 294 3.43 -3.69 -14.28
C LEU A 294 4.34 -4.51 -13.38
N HIS A 295 4.71 -5.74 -13.78
CA HIS A 295 5.36 -6.70 -12.88
C HIS A 295 6.66 -6.16 -12.27
N SER A 296 7.57 -5.63 -13.10
CA SER A 296 8.87 -5.14 -12.63
C SER A 296 8.73 -3.96 -11.65
N PRO A 297 8.04 -2.85 -11.98
CA PRO A 297 7.89 -1.74 -11.04
C PRO A 297 7.00 -2.09 -9.84
N TRP A 298 6.06 -3.03 -9.99
CA TRP A 298 5.26 -3.54 -8.87
C TRP A 298 6.09 -4.33 -7.87
N ARG A 299 6.96 -5.23 -8.33
CA ARG A 299 7.88 -5.99 -7.47
C ARG A 299 8.72 -5.04 -6.62
N GLN A 300 9.33 -4.04 -7.27
CA GLN A 300 10.11 -3.01 -6.59
C GLN A 300 9.26 -2.23 -5.59
N TYR A 301 8.03 -1.86 -5.96
CA TYR A 301 7.09 -1.16 -5.08
C TYR A 301 6.75 -1.99 -3.83
N ILE A 302 6.50 -3.30 -3.97
CA ILE A 302 6.23 -4.18 -2.82
C ILE A 302 7.45 -4.24 -1.89
N THR A 303 8.66 -4.31 -2.44
CA THR A 303 9.90 -4.29 -1.64
C THR A 303 10.04 -2.96 -0.89
N VAL A 304 9.79 -1.82 -1.55
CA VAL A 304 9.74 -0.50 -0.90
C VAL A 304 8.69 -0.46 0.21
N LEU A 305 7.47 -0.94 -0.06
CA LEU A 305 6.37 -0.95 0.91
C LEU A 305 6.71 -1.79 2.15
N GLN A 306 7.37 -2.94 1.97
CA GLN A 306 7.85 -3.80 3.05
C GLN A 306 8.93 -3.11 3.89
N ASP A 307 9.92 -2.50 3.25
CA ASP A 307 11.00 -1.79 3.95
C ASP A 307 10.47 -0.59 4.75
N LEU A 308 9.57 0.21 4.16
CA LEU A 308 8.88 1.31 4.84
C LEU A 308 8.10 0.81 6.07
N THR A 309 7.36 -0.29 5.90
CA THR A 309 6.61 -0.92 6.99
C THR A 309 7.53 -1.36 8.13
N HIS A 310 8.71 -1.91 7.81
CA HIS A 310 9.70 -2.30 8.80
C HIS A 310 10.35 -1.09 9.49
N ILE A 311 10.73 -0.04 8.75
CA ILE A 311 11.33 1.19 9.30
C ILE A 311 10.37 1.84 10.30
N VAL A 312 9.10 2.01 9.90
CA VAL A 312 8.07 2.64 10.73
C VAL A 312 7.76 1.81 11.98
N ALA A 313 7.97 0.50 11.95
CA ALA A 313 7.81 -0.39 13.10
C ALA A 313 9.09 -0.66 13.92
N GLY A 314 10.25 -0.12 13.49
CA GLY A 314 11.58 -0.44 14.01
C GLY A 314 12.00 0.26 15.32
N ALA A 315 13.27 0.13 15.71
CA ALA A 315 13.81 0.64 16.98
C ALA A 315 13.94 2.17 17.08
N HIS A 316 13.83 2.88 15.95
CA HIS A 316 13.73 4.35 15.86
C HIS A 316 12.39 4.74 15.22
N ASN A 317 11.31 4.11 15.68
CA ASN A 317 9.98 4.25 15.08
C ASN A 317 9.33 5.63 15.33
N LEU A 318 8.28 5.84 14.54
CA LEU A 318 7.35 6.95 14.66
C LEU A 318 6.77 7.09 16.09
N GLU A 319 6.44 5.97 16.74
CA GLU A 319 5.88 5.93 18.09
C GLU A 319 6.84 6.54 19.13
N LEU A 320 8.10 6.10 19.17
CA LEU A 320 9.10 6.60 20.10
C LEU A 320 9.39 8.09 19.85
N ALA A 321 9.41 8.54 18.60
CA ALA A 321 9.62 9.95 18.27
C ALA A 321 8.47 10.83 18.79
N LEU A 322 7.21 10.41 18.61
CA LEU A 322 6.05 11.14 19.09
C LEU A 322 5.93 11.13 20.62
N LEU A 323 6.17 9.98 21.26
CA LEU A 323 6.16 9.86 22.72
C LEU A 323 7.32 10.63 23.38
N GLY A 324 8.46 10.73 22.69
CA GLY A 324 9.65 11.44 23.14
C GLY A 324 9.52 12.96 23.20
N ILE A 325 8.47 13.54 22.59
CA ILE A 325 8.22 14.99 22.58
C ILE A 325 8.19 15.57 24.00
N LYS A 326 7.49 14.88 24.92
CA LYS A 326 7.41 15.28 26.33
C LYS A 326 8.80 15.45 26.95
N GLY A 327 9.63 14.42 26.83
CA GLY A 327 10.98 14.43 27.41
C GLY A 327 11.87 15.52 26.82
N GLN A 328 11.79 15.76 25.51
CA GLN A 328 12.56 16.83 24.87
C GLN A 328 12.16 18.22 25.37
N VAL A 329 10.86 18.46 25.61
CA VAL A 329 10.39 19.74 26.15
C VAL A 329 10.79 19.91 27.63
N GLU A 330 10.69 18.86 28.44
CA GLU A 330 11.11 18.90 29.85
C GLU A 330 12.61 19.17 29.99
N GLU A 331 13.45 18.45 29.22
CA GLU A 331 14.90 18.65 29.22
C GLU A 331 15.29 20.04 28.71
N ALA A 332 14.57 20.57 27.71
CA ALA A 332 14.75 21.94 27.26
C ALA A 332 14.49 22.97 28.37
N ILE A 333 13.36 22.84 29.09
CA ILE A 333 13.03 23.75 30.20
C ILE A 333 14.06 23.62 31.32
N LEU A 334 14.46 22.40 31.67
CA LEU A 334 15.51 22.15 32.67
C LEU A 334 16.85 22.78 32.25
N TYR A 335 17.22 22.67 30.97
CA TYR A 335 18.42 23.31 30.45
C TYR A 335 18.38 24.83 30.62
N ALA A 336 17.24 25.47 30.31
CA ALA A 336 17.08 26.91 30.51
C ALA A 336 17.17 27.31 31.98
N GLN A 337 16.60 26.51 32.89
CA GLN A 337 16.70 26.71 34.34
C GLN A 337 18.15 26.64 34.84
N LEU A 338 18.88 25.60 34.43
CA LEU A 338 20.26 25.39 34.86
C LEU A 338 21.20 26.53 34.42
N HIS A 339 20.90 27.16 33.28
CA HIS A 339 21.70 28.26 32.71
C HIS A 339 21.11 29.64 32.99
N GLY A 340 20.15 29.75 33.90
CA GLY A 340 19.36 30.96 34.14
C GLY A 340 20.15 32.27 34.29
N PRO A 341 21.15 32.38 35.17
CA PRO A 341 21.91 33.63 35.36
C PRO A 341 22.62 34.11 34.09
N ARG A 342 23.20 33.19 33.33
CA ARG A 342 23.83 33.49 32.04
C ARG A 342 22.80 33.88 30.99
N LEU A 343 21.67 33.19 30.97
CA LEU A 343 20.57 33.45 30.06
C LEU A 343 19.99 34.85 30.29
N THR A 344 19.68 35.22 31.54
CA THR A 344 19.19 36.56 31.89
C THR A 344 20.17 37.65 31.48
N ALA A 345 21.46 37.53 31.80
CA ALA A 345 22.47 38.52 31.40
C ALA A 345 22.58 38.68 29.87
N THR A 346 22.36 37.59 29.12
CA THR A 346 22.35 37.63 27.65
C THR A 346 21.09 38.31 27.13
N VAL A 347 19.93 38.00 27.70
CA VAL A 347 18.65 38.65 27.38
C VAL A 347 18.69 40.14 27.69
N ASP A 348 19.23 40.55 28.84
CA ASP A 348 19.36 41.97 29.19
C ASP A 348 20.25 42.73 28.20
N LYS A 349 21.26 42.06 27.65
CA LYS A 349 22.13 42.65 26.61
C LYS A 349 21.45 42.77 25.25
N VAL A 350 20.63 41.79 24.89
CA VAL A 350 20.03 41.68 23.54
C VAL A 350 18.67 42.37 23.44
N CYS A 351 17.85 42.21 24.47
CA CYS A 351 16.48 42.70 24.56
C CYS A 351 16.27 43.79 25.62
N GLY A 352 17.26 44.07 26.46
CA GLY A 352 17.17 45.15 27.45
C GLY A 352 17.08 46.51 26.77
N HIS A 353 16.14 47.33 27.23
CA HIS A 353 16.02 48.72 26.76
C HIS A 353 17.29 49.50 27.11
N SER A 354 17.99 50.01 26.10
CA SER A 354 18.92 51.12 26.31
C SER A 354 18.11 52.36 26.65
N SER A 355 17.76 52.52 27.93
CA SER A 355 17.47 53.84 28.48
C SER A 355 18.81 54.59 28.57
N ASN A 356 19.29 55.09 27.42
CA ASN A 356 20.21 56.20 27.38
C ASN A 356 19.51 57.43 27.96
N VAL A 357 19.47 57.53 29.29
CA VAL A 357 19.38 58.83 29.95
C VAL A 357 20.77 59.14 30.45
N SER A 358 21.48 59.93 29.64
CA SER A 358 22.59 60.75 30.08
C SER A 358 22.20 61.44 31.39
N SER A 359 22.80 61.02 32.49
CA SER A 359 22.93 61.85 33.68
C SER A 359 24.34 61.70 34.20
N THR A 360 25.17 62.57 33.63
CA THR A 360 26.45 63.01 34.15
C THR A 360 26.30 63.30 35.65
N THR A 361 26.71 62.37 36.49
CA THR A 361 27.17 62.69 37.84
C THR A 361 28.46 61.93 38.08
N VAL A 362 29.56 62.64 37.84
CA VAL A 362 30.87 62.34 38.40
C VAL A 362 30.68 62.21 39.91
N ARG A 363 30.81 60.99 40.44
CA ARG A 363 31.10 60.77 41.86
C ARG A 363 32.41 60.01 41.97
N THR A 364 33.41 60.80 42.30
CA THR A 364 34.74 60.45 42.79
C THR A 364 34.63 59.42 43.92
N PHE A 365 35.28 58.26 43.76
CA PHE A 365 35.58 57.36 44.86
C PHE A 365 37.10 57.36 45.11
N PRO A 366 37.57 57.61 46.34
CA PRO A 366 38.98 57.51 46.67
C PRO A 366 39.39 56.04 46.81
N SER A 367 40.63 55.77 46.38
CA SER A 367 41.31 54.48 46.54
C SER A 367 41.57 54.17 48.01
N THR A 368 41.26 52.94 48.43
CA THR A 368 41.97 52.33 49.58
C THR A 368 42.07 50.83 49.40
N THR A 369 43.32 50.38 49.36
CA THR A 369 43.84 49.01 49.36
C THR A 369 43.78 48.43 50.77
N VAL A 370 43.20 47.24 51.02
CA VAL A 370 43.62 46.29 52.09
C VAL A 370 43.20 44.85 51.76
N SER A 371 44.21 43.98 51.64
CA SER A 371 44.42 42.53 51.90
C SER A 371 43.29 41.49 52.09
N PRO A 372 43.56 40.20 51.74
CA PRO A 372 42.60 39.08 51.78
C PRO A 372 42.58 38.32 53.12
N PRO A 373 41.51 37.55 53.44
CA PRO A 373 41.53 36.59 54.54
C PRO A 373 41.95 35.17 54.11
N PRO A 374 42.47 34.34 55.04
CA PRO A 374 43.17 33.09 54.74
C PRO A 374 42.28 31.85 54.76
N SER A 375 42.80 30.81 54.11
CA SER A 375 42.40 29.40 54.15
C SER A 375 42.88 28.66 55.40
N ASN A 376 42.06 27.74 55.94
CA ASN A 376 42.42 26.44 56.54
C ASN A 376 41.13 25.67 56.92
N SER A 377 40.81 24.52 56.30
CA SER A 377 41.04 23.11 56.77
C SER A 377 40.33 22.80 58.10
N SER A 378 39.58 21.72 58.36
CA SER A 378 39.37 20.39 57.75
C SER A 378 38.40 19.60 58.67
N GLN A 379 37.94 18.40 58.23
CA GLN A 379 37.20 17.31 58.95
C GLN A 379 35.66 17.38 58.79
N ASP A 380 34.91 16.38 58.30
CA ASP A 380 35.06 14.91 58.27
C ASP A 380 34.42 14.23 57.03
N VAL A 381 34.88 13.01 56.73
CA VAL A 381 34.50 12.02 55.66
C VAL A 381 33.84 10.81 56.40
N PRO A 382 32.89 9.97 55.90
CA PRO A 382 32.88 9.18 54.63
C PRO A 382 31.48 8.95 53.98
N GLY A 383 31.27 8.38 52.78
CA GLY A 383 32.13 7.69 51.83
C GLY A 383 31.35 7.28 50.56
N ALA A 384 32.15 7.11 49.52
CA ALA A 384 32.03 6.45 48.22
C ALA A 384 30.83 5.55 47.82
N ASN A 385 30.51 5.66 46.52
CA ASN A 385 30.07 4.63 45.56
C ASN A 385 28.60 4.20 45.52
N LYS A 386 27.91 4.54 44.41
CA LYS A 386 27.37 3.56 43.45
C LYS A 386 26.71 4.23 42.23
N THR A 387 27.46 4.26 41.13
CA THR A 387 26.95 4.08 39.77
C THR A 387 26.20 2.74 39.69
N GLY A 388 24.97 2.76 39.18
CA GLY A 388 24.23 1.57 38.75
C GLY A 388 22.85 1.41 39.40
N MET A 389 21.81 1.99 38.78
CA MET A 389 20.44 1.45 38.83
C MET A 389 19.53 2.12 37.78
N LEU A 390 19.80 1.88 36.49
CA LEU A 390 18.79 2.00 35.42
C LEU A 390 18.27 0.60 35.10
N ALA A 391 17.54 0.02 36.04
CA ALA A 391 16.81 -1.24 35.86
C ALA A 391 15.78 -1.41 36.97
N HIS A 392 14.66 -0.69 36.87
CA HIS A 392 13.38 -1.16 37.44
C HIS A 392 12.22 -0.41 36.79
N LEU A 393 11.85 -0.87 35.59
CA LEU A 393 10.48 -0.73 35.13
C LEU A 393 9.57 -1.64 35.97
N ASN A 394 8.35 -1.16 36.23
CA ASN A 394 7.12 -1.88 36.58
C ASN A 394 6.49 -1.43 37.90
N SER A 395 5.57 -0.47 37.80
CA SER A 395 4.46 -0.29 38.73
C SER A 395 3.18 0.05 37.96
N SER A 396 2.44 -1.01 37.66
CA SER A 396 0.97 -1.13 37.58
C SER A 396 0.09 0.11 37.38
N LEU A 397 -0.46 0.25 36.16
CA LEU A 397 -1.75 0.89 35.91
C LEU A 397 -2.92 -0.07 36.23
N PRO A 398 -3.99 0.35 36.91
CA PRO A 398 -5.25 -0.38 36.92
C PRO A 398 -6.23 0.28 35.91
N LEU A 399 -6.40 -0.35 34.74
CA LEU A 399 -7.55 -0.09 33.86
C LEU A 399 -8.39 -1.35 33.78
N LYS A 400 -9.50 -1.37 34.53
CA LYS A 400 -10.62 -2.29 34.29
C LYS A 400 -11.60 -1.58 33.35
N THR A 401 -11.62 -2.00 32.08
CA THR A 401 -12.82 -2.05 31.23
C THR A 401 -12.65 -3.14 30.16
N SER A 402 -13.67 -4.01 30.10
CA SER A 402 -14.04 -5.00 29.07
C SER A 402 -12.98 -5.79 28.29
N LYS A 403 -13.04 -7.13 28.47
CA LYS A 403 -12.52 -8.16 27.56
C LYS A 403 -13.01 -7.93 26.12
N SER A 404 -12.10 -7.52 25.22
CA SER A 404 -12.01 -7.90 23.79
C SER A 404 -11.32 -6.82 22.95
N ASP A 405 -10.05 -6.50 23.24
CA ASP A 405 -9.08 -6.20 22.18
C ASP A 405 -7.67 -6.11 22.80
N ARG A 406 -6.79 -7.05 22.48
CA ARG A 406 -5.36 -6.84 22.75
C ARG A 406 -4.86 -5.97 21.61
N SER A 407 -4.63 -4.68 21.88
CA SER A 407 -3.96 -3.76 20.95
C SER A 407 -2.82 -4.48 20.23
N ARG A 408 -3.00 -4.77 18.93
CA ARG A 408 -1.96 -5.35 18.09
C ARG A 408 -0.85 -4.31 18.01
N THR A 409 0.32 -4.59 18.56
CA THR A 409 1.45 -3.67 18.43
C THR A 409 1.78 -3.45 16.95
N LEU A 410 2.17 -2.23 16.58
CA LEU A 410 2.55 -1.87 15.20
C LEU A 410 3.57 -2.85 14.62
N LYS A 411 4.47 -3.34 15.46
CA LYS A 411 5.47 -4.37 15.13
C LYS A 411 4.87 -5.72 14.72
N LYS A 412 3.77 -6.16 15.36
CA LYS A 412 3.08 -7.39 15.00
C LYS A 412 2.37 -7.23 13.65
N VAL A 413 1.66 -6.12 13.47
CA VAL A 413 0.95 -5.77 12.22
C VAL A 413 1.94 -5.66 11.05
N ALA A 414 3.09 -5.01 11.26
CA ALA A 414 4.14 -4.87 10.26
C ALA A 414 4.74 -6.22 9.82
N ARG A 415 4.96 -7.14 10.77
CA ARG A 415 5.48 -8.47 10.46
C ARG A 415 4.48 -9.30 9.65
N GLU A 416 3.22 -9.33 10.09
CA GLU A 416 2.14 -10.02 9.37
C GLU A 416 2.02 -9.49 7.93
N PHE A 417 1.99 -8.16 7.77
CA PHE A 417 1.95 -7.53 6.45
C PHE A 417 3.11 -7.97 5.55
N THR A 418 4.34 -7.92 6.07
CA THR A 418 5.55 -8.22 5.29
C THR A 418 5.54 -9.67 4.78
N GLU A 419 5.08 -10.60 5.62
CA GLU A 419 4.96 -12.01 5.25
C GLU A 419 3.92 -12.24 4.16
N TYR A 420 2.71 -11.66 4.31
CA TYR A 420 1.63 -11.83 3.34
C TYR A 420 1.91 -11.11 2.01
N SER A 421 2.42 -9.87 2.05
CA SER A 421 2.73 -9.08 0.86
C SER A 421 3.79 -9.72 -0.03
N SER A 422 4.71 -10.52 0.54
CA SER A 422 5.75 -11.22 -0.23
C SER A 422 5.18 -12.16 -1.29
N ARG A 423 4.00 -12.76 -1.03
CA ARG A 423 3.33 -13.68 -1.97
C ARG A 423 2.83 -12.97 -3.22
N TYR A 424 2.66 -11.65 -3.15
CA TYR A 424 2.07 -10.85 -4.21
C TYR A 424 3.10 -10.09 -5.06
N LYS A 425 4.40 -10.27 -4.82
CA LYS A 425 5.48 -9.70 -5.67
C LYS A 425 5.35 -10.11 -7.14
N SER A 426 4.95 -11.36 -7.38
CA SER A 426 4.80 -11.94 -8.71
C SER A 426 3.37 -11.89 -9.24
N PHE A 427 2.45 -11.17 -8.59
CA PHE A 427 1.03 -11.16 -8.94
C PHE A 427 0.77 -10.91 -10.43
N PHE A 428 1.30 -9.82 -11.00
CA PHE A 428 1.09 -9.49 -12.41
C PHE A 428 1.79 -10.41 -13.41
N SER A 429 2.81 -11.17 -12.99
CA SER A 429 3.49 -12.12 -13.88
C SER A 429 2.83 -13.49 -13.91
N ILE A 430 2.26 -13.95 -12.80
CA ILE A 430 1.66 -15.29 -12.66
C ILE A 430 0.16 -15.34 -12.96
N LEU A 431 -0.49 -14.17 -13.07
CA LEU A 431 -1.93 -14.08 -13.29
C LEU A 431 -2.42 -14.90 -14.51
N PRO A 432 -1.73 -14.93 -15.66
CA PRO A 432 -2.12 -15.79 -16.79
C PRO A 432 -2.13 -17.28 -16.43
N GLU A 433 -1.12 -17.76 -15.71
CA GLU A 433 -0.99 -19.14 -15.25
C GLU A 433 -2.12 -19.49 -14.27
N THR A 434 -2.33 -18.64 -13.26
CA THR A 434 -3.39 -18.82 -12.26
C THR A 434 -4.79 -18.86 -12.90
N LEU A 435 -5.04 -18.06 -13.94
CA LEU A 435 -6.32 -18.09 -14.67
C LEU A 435 -6.50 -19.35 -15.55
N CYS A 436 -5.41 -20.04 -15.88
CA CYS A 436 -5.41 -21.30 -16.62
C CYS A 436 -5.39 -22.55 -15.72
N GLU A 437 -5.09 -22.42 -14.43
CA GLU A 437 -4.97 -23.52 -13.46
C GLU A 437 -6.32 -24.08 -12.95
N GLY A 438 -7.46 -23.52 -13.36
CA GLY A 438 -8.79 -23.97 -12.93
C GLY A 438 -9.09 -25.46 -13.22
N GLU A 439 -9.51 -26.19 -12.17
CA GLU A 439 -9.83 -27.63 -12.12
C GLU A 439 -9.07 -28.49 -13.13
N MET A 440 -7.78 -28.70 -12.85
CA MET A 440 -7.00 -29.79 -13.45
C MET A 440 -7.65 -31.14 -13.13
N GLY A 441 -8.57 -31.56 -14.01
CA GLY A 441 -8.91 -32.95 -14.16
C GLY A 441 -7.65 -33.69 -14.60
N ILE A 442 -7.25 -34.67 -13.80
CA ILE A 442 -6.16 -35.61 -14.08
C ILE A 442 -6.27 -36.07 -15.55
N ASP A 443 -5.24 -35.82 -16.34
CA ASP A 443 -4.96 -36.35 -17.68
C ASP A 443 -6.19 -36.53 -18.60
N GLU A 444 -6.79 -35.43 -19.05
CA GLU A 444 -7.55 -35.48 -20.31
C GLU A 444 -6.55 -35.76 -21.46
N LEU A 445 -6.54 -37.00 -21.97
CA LEU A 445 -5.74 -37.46 -23.12
C LEU A 445 -5.91 -36.60 -24.39
N THR A 446 -6.95 -35.77 -24.44
CA THR A 446 -7.26 -34.85 -25.53
C THR A 446 -7.85 -33.54 -25.01
N CYS A 447 -7.52 -32.42 -25.65
CA CYS A 447 -7.96 -31.08 -25.28
C CYS A 447 -8.31 -30.24 -26.52
N TRP A 448 -8.99 -29.12 -26.32
CA TRP A 448 -9.37 -28.17 -27.36
C TRP A 448 -8.22 -27.23 -27.70
N SER A 449 -7.81 -27.22 -28.97
CA SER A 449 -6.73 -26.36 -29.49
C SER A 449 -7.19 -24.99 -29.98
N GLY A 450 -8.50 -24.71 -30.01
CA GLY A 450 -9.08 -23.53 -30.66
C GLY A 450 -9.70 -23.83 -32.02
N ASP A 451 -9.30 -24.93 -32.65
CA ASP A 451 -9.80 -25.40 -33.95
C ASP A 451 -10.30 -26.83 -33.92
N ASP A 452 -9.66 -27.72 -33.17
CA ASP A 452 -10.07 -29.11 -33.05
C ASP A 452 -9.65 -29.75 -31.72
N VAL A 453 -10.16 -30.96 -31.47
CA VAL A 453 -9.74 -31.83 -30.36
C VAL A 453 -8.42 -32.50 -30.71
N VAL A 454 -7.37 -32.21 -29.93
CA VAL A 454 -6.00 -32.67 -30.17
C VAL A 454 -5.45 -33.38 -28.94
N LYS A 455 -4.42 -34.21 -29.10
CA LYS A 455 -3.70 -34.82 -27.96
C LYS A 455 -2.92 -33.79 -27.15
N SER A 456 -2.32 -32.82 -27.84
CA SER A 456 -1.56 -31.74 -27.23
C SER A 456 -1.54 -30.51 -28.14
N TYR A 457 -1.37 -29.34 -27.52
CA TYR A 457 -1.16 -28.09 -28.24
C TYR A 457 0.26 -28.03 -28.80
N THR A 458 0.40 -27.82 -30.10
CA THR A 458 1.68 -27.93 -30.82
C THR A 458 2.37 -26.59 -31.06
N SER A 459 1.63 -25.48 -31.01
CA SER A 459 2.19 -24.15 -31.21
C SER A 459 3.05 -23.73 -30.02
N ARG A 460 4.10 -22.94 -30.28
CA ARG A 460 4.99 -22.41 -29.25
C ARG A 460 4.21 -21.51 -28.28
N VAL A 461 4.38 -21.74 -26.97
CA VAL A 461 3.85 -20.84 -25.95
C VAL A 461 4.75 -19.61 -25.84
N VAL A 462 4.19 -18.44 -26.09
CA VAL A 462 4.88 -17.16 -26.10
C VAL A 462 5.09 -16.65 -24.68
N GLY A 463 6.17 -15.91 -24.44
CA GLY A 463 6.45 -15.28 -23.14
C GLY A 463 5.45 -14.17 -22.77
N SER A 464 5.57 -13.61 -21.57
CA SER A 464 4.76 -12.48 -21.10
C SER A 464 5.28 -11.13 -21.63
N GLY A 465 4.48 -10.08 -21.53
CA GLY A 465 4.82 -8.72 -21.98
C GLY A 465 4.36 -8.42 -23.41
N VAL A 466 4.15 -7.13 -23.69
CA VAL A 466 3.66 -6.63 -24.99
C VAL A 466 4.64 -6.99 -26.11
N HIS A 467 5.95 -6.94 -25.85
CA HIS A 467 6.97 -7.28 -26.83
C HIS A 467 6.91 -8.75 -27.24
N ALA A 468 6.74 -9.67 -26.29
CA ALA A 468 6.68 -11.09 -26.57
C ALA A 468 5.47 -11.44 -27.45
N GLN A 469 4.32 -10.76 -27.26
CA GLN A 469 3.08 -11.04 -27.99
C GLN A 469 3.14 -10.80 -29.51
N ARG A 470 4.22 -10.21 -30.04
CA ARG A 470 4.40 -10.08 -31.50
C ARG A 470 4.39 -11.42 -32.22
N GLN A 471 4.79 -12.50 -31.54
CA GLN A 471 4.83 -13.86 -32.08
C GLN A 471 3.58 -14.68 -31.69
N ASN A 472 2.62 -14.09 -30.97
CA ASN A 472 1.43 -14.81 -30.50
C ASN A 472 0.42 -14.98 -31.66
N GLN A 473 0.10 -16.24 -31.96
CA GLN A 473 -0.81 -16.61 -33.03
C GLN A 473 -2.28 -16.50 -32.61
N GLU A 474 -2.56 -16.56 -31.31
CA GLU A 474 -3.92 -16.60 -30.76
C GLU A 474 -4.51 -15.21 -30.50
N VAL A 475 -3.66 -14.26 -30.11
CA VAL A 475 -4.07 -12.90 -29.77
C VAL A 475 -3.15 -11.87 -30.43
N ARG A 476 -3.72 -11.03 -31.29
CA ARG A 476 -3.01 -9.91 -31.89
C ARG A 476 -2.97 -8.71 -30.96
N VAL A 477 -1.83 -8.47 -30.31
CA VAL A 477 -1.59 -7.28 -29.47
C VAL A 477 -0.98 -6.16 -30.31
N ARG A 478 -1.69 -5.03 -30.42
CA ARG A 478 -1.25 -3.89 -31.25
C ARG A 478 -0.29 -2.94 -30.53
N GLY A 479 -0.27 -2.97 -29.20
CA GLY A 479 0.52 -2.08 -28.35
C GLY A 479 0.10 -2.20 -26.89
N ALA A 480 0.78 -1.45 -26.02
CA ALA A 480 0.44 -1.37 -24.61
C ALA A 480 -0.84 -0.55 -24.40
N ASP A 481 -1.62 -0.92 -23.38
CA ASP A 481 -2.82 -0.21 -22.99
C ASP A 481 -2.44 1.09 -22.25
N PRO A 482 -2.93 2.27 -22.68
CA PRO A 482 -2.52 3.54 -22.10
C PRO A 482 -2.87 3.67 -20.61
N VAL A 483 -4.01 3.13 -20.17
CA VAL A 483 -4.46 3.19 -18.77
C VAL A 483 -3.56 2.35 -17.87
N LEU A 484 -3.15 1.16 -18.33
CA LEU A 484 -2.20 0.33 -17.61
C LEU A 484 -0.77 0.90 -17.65
N MET A 485 -0.39 1.60 -18.73
CA MET A 485 0.88 2.31 -18.78
C MET A 485 0.91 3.51 -17.82
N ASP A 486 -0.21 4.19 -17.60
CA ASP A 486 -0.30 5.22 -16.55
C ASP A 486 -0.10 4.62 -15.15
N ALA A 487 -0.68 3.44 -14.87
CA ALA A 487 -0.45 2.72 -13.62
C ALA A 487 1.02 2.30 -13.46
N LYS A 488 1.68 1.88 -14.56
CA LYS A 488 3.11 1.58 -14.58
C LYS A 488 3.94 2.81 -14.22
N ASN A 489 3.66 3.94 -14.88
CA ASN A 489 4.35 5.21 -14.63
C ASN A 489 4.18 5.67 -13.18
N ILE A 490 2.99 5.50 -12.58
CA ILE A 490 2.74 5.81 -11.17
C ILE A 490 3.68 5.01 -10.25
N LEU A 491 3.86 3.71 -10.51
CA LEU A 491 4.77 2.87 -9.73
C LEU A 491 6.24 3.28 -9.93
N GLU A 492 6.65 3.51 -11.18
CA GLU A 492 8.04 3.90 -11.50
C GLU A 492 8.41 5.24 -10.87
N LEU A 493 7.53 6.25 -10.99
CA LEU A 493 7.74 7.56 -10.38
C LEU A 493 7.83 7.46 -8.85
N PHE A 494 6.93 6.70 -8.23
CA PHE A 494 6.98 6.49 -6.77
C PHE A 494 8.28 5.81 -6.34
N ASN A 495 8.70 4.74 -7.05
CA ASN A 495 9.94 4.04 -6.74
C ASN A 495 11.17 4.95 -6.88
N MET A 496 11.19 5.82 -7.89
CA MET A 496 12.25 6.81 -8.08
C MET A 496 12.25 7.89 -6.99
N GLU A 497 11.09 8.47 -6.68
CA GLU A 497 10.95 9.51 -5.64
C GLU A 497 11.39 8.98 -4.26
N ILE A 498 11.08 7.72 -3.95
CA ILE A 498 11.53 7.10 -2.70
C ILE A 498 13.05 6.99 -2.62
N GLN A 499 13.76 6.69 -3.72
CA GLN A 499 15.22 6.69 -3.71
C GLN A 499 15.81 8.08 -3.45
N GLU A 500 15.18 9.13 -3.96
CA GLU A 500 15.61 10.51 -3.72
C GLU A 500 15.37 10.94 -2.28
N VAL A 501 14.20 10.62 -1.73
CA VAL A 501 13.80 11.09 -0.39
C VAL A 501 14.35 10.22 0.74
N MET A 502 14.51 8.92 0.50
CA MET A 502 15.05 7.94 1.47
C MET A 502 15.95 6.92 0.76
N PRO A 503 17.21 7.30 0.47
CA PRO A 503 18.17 6.42 -0.21
C PRO A 503 18.35 5.07 0.51
N GLY A 504 18.36 3.99 -0.27
CA GLY A 504 18.60 2.62 0.23
C GLY A 504 17.33 1.86 0.63
N VAL A 505 16.17 2.50 0.70
CA VAL A 505 14.87 1.81 0.84
C VAL A 505 14.57 1.03 -0.43
N GLY A 506 14.20 -0.24 -0.35
CA GLY A 506 13.88 -1.04 -1.54
C GLY A 506 15.08 -1.66 -2.26
N LEU A 507 16.30 -1.51 -1.74
CA LEU A 507 17.52 -2.09 -2.34
C LEU A 507 17.81 -3.54 -1.89
N ARG A 508 17.00 -4.08 -0.96
CA ARG A 508 17.27 -5.35 -0.28
C ARG A 508 17.32 -6.56 -1.22
N GLU A 509 16.65 -6.50 -2.37
CA GLU A 509 16.63 -7.59 -3.36
C GLU A 509 17.92 -7.72 -4.19
N SER A 510 18.84 -6.74 -4.18
CA SER A 510 20.08 -6.82 -4.97
C SER A 510 21.02 -7.95 -4.52
N TRP A 511 20.90 -8.45 -3.29
CA TRP A 511 21.88 -9.38 -2.71
C TRP A 511 21.36 -10.80 -2.54
N ASP A 512 20.04 -11.00 -2.45
CA ASP A 512 19.45 -12.32 -2.14
C ASP A 512 18.96 -13.10 -3.39
N GLU A 513 18.92 -12.49 -4.58
CA GLU A 513 18.34 -13.09 -5.81
C GLU A 513 19.35 -13.25 -6.97
N ARG A 514 20.67 -13.33 -6.67
CA ARG A 514 21.72 -13.79 -7.61
C ARG A 514 22.15 -15.24 -7.40
N GLY A 515 21.43 -16.00 -6.58
CA GLY A 515 21.66 -17.43 -6.35
C GLY A 515 20.58 -18.29 -7.02
N SER A 516 21.01 -19.22 -7.86
CA SER A 516 20.25 -20.35 -8.44
C SER A 516 19.42 -20.07 -9.69
N GLY A 517 20.13 -19.78 -10.78
CA GLY A 517 19.77 -20.34 -12.08
C GLY A 517 20.04 -21.85 -12.05
N GLU A 518 18.98 -22.63 -11.99
CA GLU A 518 18.99 -24.08 -12.15
C GLU A 518 19.25 -24.39 -13.63
N SER A 519 20.51 -24.66 -13.97
CA SER A 519 20.89 -25.34 -15.22
C SER A 519 21.75 -26.53 -14.86
N SER A 520 21.16 -27.70 -14.95
CA SER A 520 21.84 -28.98 -15.07
C SER A 520 22.85 -28.95 -16.22
N ALA A 521 24.13 -29.00 -15.91
CA ALA A 521 25.17 -29.58 -16.75
C ALA A 521 26.40 -29.86 -15.87
N GLU A 522 26.81 -31.12 -15.84
CA GLU A 522 28.11 -31.56 -15.32
C GLU A 522 29.24 -30.80 -16.03
N CYS A 523 30.02 -30.05 -15.26
CA CYS A 523 31.30 -29.51 -15.70
C CYS A 523 32.39 -30.38 -15.07
N ASP A 524 32.86 -31.36 -15.82
CA ASP A 524 34.03 -32.18 -15.50
C ASP A 524 35.28 -31.29 -15.54
N ASP A 525 36.16 -31.49 -14.59
CA ASP A 525 37.41 -30.77 -14.38
C ASP A 525 38.48 -31.22 -15.38
N GLU A 526 38.56 -30.57 -16.53
CA GLU A 526 39.76 -30.40 -17.38
C GLU A 526 39.30 -29.70 -18.68
N ASP A 527 39.14 -28.38 -18.60
CA ASP A 527 39.38 -27.37 -19.65
C ASP A 527 38.72 -26.05 -19.25
N GLY A 528 39.47 -24.95 -19.33
CA GLY A 528 39.04 -23.64 -18.84
C GLY A 528 37.80 -23.09 -19.56
N CYS A 529 36.71 -22.90 -18.82
CA CYS A 529 35.54 -22.15 -19.29
C CYS A 529 35.84 -20.64 -19.36
N GLU A 530 36.39 -20.19 -20.49
CA GLU A 530 36.50 -18.77 -20.83
C GLU A 530 35.13 -18.19 -21.25
N GLY A 531 34.48 -17.49 -20.33
CA GLY A 531 33.32 -16.66 -20.63
C GLY A 531 33.74 -15.32 -21.25
N SER A 532 33.50 -15.16 -22.56
CA SER A 532 33.70 -13.90 -23.29
C SER A 532 32.72 -12.83 -22.81
N GLY A 533 33.23 -11.81 -22.11
CA GLY A 533 32.50 -10.58 -21.82
C GLY A 533 32.68 -9.57 -22.95
N GLU A 534 31.70 -9.49 -23.86
CA GLU A 534 31.64 -8.44 -24.88
C GLU A 534 30.87 -7.22 -24.31
N SER A 535 31.61 -6.18 -23.92
CA SER A 535 31.05 -4.90 -23.49
C SER A 535 30.72 -4.04 -24.71
N VAL A 536 29.45 -3.94 -25.08
CA VAL A 536 28.98 -2.91 -26.02
C VAL A 536 28.79 -1.60 -25.26
N ALA A 537 29.67 -0.64 -25.53
CA ALA A 537 29.59 0.72 -25.02
C ALA A 537 28.44 1.49 -25.66
N SER A 538 27.54 2.03 -24.83
CA SER A 538 26.56 3.05 -25.24
C SER A 538 27.19 4.46 -25.13
N PRO A 539 26.93 5.38 -26.08
CA PRO A 539 27.53 6.71 -26.06
C PRO A 539 26.91 7.61 -24.95
N PRO A 540 27.64 8.63 -24.45
CA PRO A 540 27.16 9.46 -23.36
C PRO A 540 26.06 10.41 -23.84
N LEU A 541 24.90 10.37 -23.18
CA LEU A 541 23.85 11.36 -23.35
C LEU A 541 24.20 12.61 -22.54
N THR A 542 24.37 13.72 -23.24
CA THR A 542 24.60 15.06 -22.71
C THR A 542 23.39 15.58 -21.92
N GLU A 543 23.64 16.21 -20.78
CA GLU A 543 22.70 16.99 -19.98
C GLU A 543 22.05 18.12 -20.79
N ALA A 544 20.98 17.85 -21.54
CA ALA A 544 20.22 18.92 -22.20
C ALA A 544 18.75 18.63 -22.50
N ASP A 545 18.19 17.46 -22.16
CA ASP A 545 16.79 17.12 -22.52
C ASP A 545 15.86 16.71 -21.35
N VAL A 546 16.30 16.84 -20.10
CA VAL A 546 15.45 16.53 -18.92
C VAL A 546 14.58 17.72 -18.46
N SER A 547 14.74 18.91 -19.04
CA SER A 547 13.97 20.09 -18.64
C SER A 547 12.85 20.40 -19.65
N LYS A 548 11.81 19.56 -19.69
CA LYS A 548 10.47 19.85 -20.21
C LYS A 548 9.56 18.64 -19.96
N ASN A 549 9.08 18.51 -18.72
CA ASN A 549 7.80 17.89 -18.30
C ASN A 549 7.83 17.46 -16.82
N ALA A 550 8.34 18.33 -15.93
CA ALA A 550 8.06 18.21 -14.51
C ALA A 550 6.60 18.60 -14.25
N VAL A 551 5.67 17.68 -14.47
CA VAL A 551 4.30 17.82 -13.95
C VAL A 551 4.38 17.55 -12.46
N LYS A 552 4.38 18.63 -11.69
CA LYS A 552 4.23 18.59 -10.22
C LYS A 552 2.82 18.08 -9.93
N ILE A 553 2.67 16.78 -9.68
CA ILE A 553 1.39 16.21 -9.28
C ILE A 553 1.10 16.69 -7.86
N SER A 554 0.07 17.53 -7.74
CA SER A 554 -0.53 17.94 -6.49
C SER A 554 -1.33 16.77 -5.94
N TYR A 555 -0.88 16.15 -4.84
CA TYR A 555 -1.57 15.04 -4.16
C TYR A 555 -2.82 15.48 -3.38
N HIS A 556 -3.38 16.67 -3.67
CA HIS A 556 -4.47 17.25 -2.90
C HIS A 556 -5.84 16.58 -3.08
N ASP A 557 -6.00 15.66 -4.04
CA ASP A 557 -7.28 14.99 -4.33
C ASP A 557 -7.20 13.46 -4.26
N LEU A 558 -6.73 12.92 -3.12
CA LEU A 558 -7.08 11.55 -2.73
C LEU A 558 -8.35 11.61 -1.86
N PRO A 559 -9.53 11.25 -2.38
CA PRO A 559 -10.71 11.11 -1.53
C PRO A 559 -10.48 9.94 -0.57
N ILE A 560 -10.30 10.26 0.72
CA ILE A 560 -10.48 9.31 1.81
C ILE A 560 -11.96 8.93 1.78
N THR A 561 -12.28 7.78 1.20
CA THR A 561 -13.61 7.19 1.34
C THR A 561 -13.81 6.81 2.80
N GLN A 562 -14.39 7.73 3.58
CA GLN A 562 -15.06 7.39 4.83
C GLN A 562 -16.31 6.59 4.45
N ASN A 563 -16.22 5.26 4.49
CA ASN A 563 -17.41 4.42 4.53
C ASN A 563 -18.10 4.65 5.88
N LYS A 564 -19.08 5.55 5.87
CA LYS A 564 -20.12 5.60 6.91
C LYS A 564 -20.99 4.35 6.76
N SER A 565 -20.74 3.35 7.57
CA SER A 565 -21.63 2.20 7.73
C SER A 565 -22.80 2.60 8.64
N ASP A 566 -23.91 3.04 8.03
CA ASP A 566 -25.20 3.10 8.71
C ASP A 566 -26.22 2.32 7.89
N ALA A 567 -26.51 1.10 8.32
CA ALA A 567 -27.83 0.46 8.28
C ALA A 567 -27.72 -0.99 8.79
N SER A 568 -27.84 -1.16 10.10
CA SER A 568 -28.19 -2.44 10.71
C SER A 568 -29.66 -2.77 10.39
N LEU A 569 -29.90 -3.84 9.65
CA LEU A 569 -31.18 -4.57 9.64
C LEU A 569 -30.94 -6.05 10.00
N PRO A 570 -31.85 -6.70 10.74
CA PRO A 570 -31.55 -7.97 11.40
C PRO A 570 -31.69 -9.15 10.43
N MET A 571 -30.59 -9.87 10.21
CA MET A 571 -30.50 -11.13 9.46
C MET A 571 -31.28 -12.31 10.09
N ALA A 572 -32.02 -12.09 11.19
CA ALA A 572 -32.77 -13.12 11.89
C ALA A 572 -34.15 -13.42 11.27
N SER A 573 -34.74 -12.51 10.50
CA SER A 573 -36.08 -12.73 9.91
C SER A 573 -36.08 -13.50 8.58
N PHE A 574 -34.96 -13.56 7.86
CA PHE A 574 -34.89 -14.28 6.57
C PHE A 574 -34.73 -15.79 6.71
N ILE A 575 -34.09 -16.27 7.78
CA ILE A 575 -33.90 -17.71 8.03
C ILE A 575 -35.23 -18.38 8.39
N ILE A 576 -36.12 -17.68 9.10
CA ILE A 576 -37.44 -18.21 9.50
C ILE A 576 -38.37 -18.35 8.28
N ILE A 577 -38.26 -17.44 7.30
CA ILE A 577 -39.07 -17.49 6.06
C ILE A 577 -38.63 -18.64 5.15
N ILE A 578 -37.32 -18.94 5.08
CA ILE A 578 -36.80 -20.06 4.28
C ILE A 578 -37.20 -21.41 4.90
N ILE A 579 -37.20 -21.54 6.22
CA ILE A 579 -37.63 -22.77 6.92
C ILE A 579 -39.14 -23.01 6.75
N LEU A 580 -39.97 -21.96 6.79
CA LEU A 580 -41.41 -22.07 6.53
C LEU A 580 -41.74 -22.37 5.06
N ALA A 581 -40.95 -21.89 4.11
CA ALA A 581 -41.12 -22.19 2.69
C ALA A 581 -40.75 -23.65 2.33
N LEU A 582 -39.73 -24.21 3.00
CA LEU A 582 -39.32 -25.61 2.81
C LEU A 582 -40.30 -26.61 3.45
N ALA A 583 -41.02 -26.22 4.51
CA ALA A 583 -42.05 -27.04 5.14
C ALA A 583 -43.35 -27.15 4.33
N LEU A 584 -43.58 -26.27 3.35
CA LEU A 584 -44.81 -26.22 2.55
C LEU A 584 -44.74 -26.98 1.22
N HIS A 585 -43.59 -27.57 0.86
CA HIS A 585 -43.39 -28.26 -0.43
C HIS A 585 -43.27 -29.78 -0.36
N TRP A 586 -43.67 -30.42 0.75
CA TRP A 586 -43.71 -31.88 0.86
C TRP A 586 -45.16 -32.37 1.09
N PRO A 587 -45.88 -32.82 0.06
CA PRO A 587 -46.97 -33.75 0.24
C PRO A 587 -46.45 -35.19 0.10
N PHE A 588 -46.69 -35.99 1.14
CA PHE A 588 -46.92 -37.44 1.14
C PHE A 588 -46.46 -38.25 -0.10
N ILE A 589 -45.38 -39.02 0.06
CA ILE A 589 -45.27 -40.50 -0.04
C ILE A 589 -43.79 -40.87 -0.10
#